data_AF-A0A218KP36-F1
#
_entry.id   AF-A0A218KP36-F1
#
_cell.length_a   1.000
_cell.length_b   1.000
_cell.length_c   1.000
_cell.angle_alpha   90.00
_cell.angle_beta   90.00
_cell.angle_gamma   90.00
#
_symmetry.space_group_name_H-M   'P 1'
#
loop_
_entity.id
_entity.type
_entity.pdbx_description
1 polymer ?
#
loop_
_entity_poly.entity_id
_entity_poly.type
_entity_poly.pdbx_seq_one_letter_code
_entity_poly.pdbx_strand_id
1 'polypeptide(L)'
;MLEILNVALLSLLLVVTVFIVLSRHLVVSAVLMCAFSSLIALIYLIMNAPDVAITEASVGAGLSTVFTFAALSLIKNHKVNLSHNYITLFFMLFLSVCLSHFMIQLPDFGDHNAPIHLHVAPYYVENTEKIAGIPNIVTAVLASFRGYDTFGETVVVFTAALCITLILKEEESAVAGRSRVSRKSHD
;
A
#
# COMPACT_ATOMS: atom_id res chain seq x y z
N MET A 1 -15.10 -2.81 25.17
CA MET A 1 -15.04 -3.88 24.14
C MET A 1 -14.22 -3.44 22.94
N LEU A 2 -14.52 -2.30 22.32
CA LEU A 2 -13.74 -1.75 21.18
C LEU A 2 -12.28 -1.44 21.54
N GLU A 3 -11.99 -0.90 22.72
CA GLU A 3 -10.60 -0.65 23.14
C GLU A 3 -9.77 -1.94 23.25
N ILE A 4 -10.35 -2.99 23.83
CA ILE A 4 -9.70 -4.31 23.95
C ILE A 4 -9.44 -4.88 22.55
N LEU A 5 -10.39 -4.73 21.64
CA LEU A 5 -10.23 -5.13 20.25
C LEU A 5 -9.11 -4.35 19.56
N ASN A 6 -9.04 -3.03 19.73
CA ASN A 6 -7.98 -2.19 19.17
C ASN A 6 -6.60 -2.59 19.68
N VAL A 7 -6.45 -2.76 21.00
CA VAL A 7 -5.18 -3.21 21.60
C VAL A 7 -4.82 -4.61 21.10
N ALA A 8 -5.78 -5.53 21.02
CA ALA A 8 -5.55 -6.86 20.49
C ALA A 8 -5.08 -6.82 19.03
N LEU A 9 -5.74 -6.05 18.16
CA LEU A 9 -5.37 -5.92 16.75
C LEU A 9 -4.02 -5.25 16.56
N LEU A 10 -3.72 -4.19 17.30
CA LEU A 10 -2.40 -3.53 17.25
C LEU A 10 -1.29 -4.46 17.75
N SER A 11 -1.54 -5.22 18.82
CA SER A 11 -0.58 -6.20 19.31
C SER A 11 -0.34 -7.32 18.30
N LEU A 12 -1.41 -7.82 17.65
CA LEU A 12 -1.32 -8.82 16.60
C LEU A 12 -0.57 -8.28 15.38
N LEU A 13 -0.83 -7.04 14.99
CA LEU A 13 -0.14 -6.36 13.90
C LEU A 13 1.38 -6.31 14.18
N LEU A 14 1.77 -5.89 15.39
CA LEU A 14 3.17 -5.84 15.82
C LEU A 14 3.82 -7.23 15.80
N VAL A 15 3.12 -8.25 16.29
CA VAL A 15 3.59 -9.64 16.25
C VAL A 15 3.83 -10.09 14.81
N VAL A 16 2.87 -9.85 13.91
CA VAL A 16 3.01 -10.18 12.48
C VAL A 16 4.20 -9.45 11.86
N THR A 17 4.39 -8.15 12.15
CA THR A 17 5.54 -7.37 11.67
C THR A 17 6.86 -7.98 12.11
N VAL A 18 6.99 -8.39 13.38
CA VAL A 18 8.19 -9.06 13.87
C VAL A 18 8.44 -10.37 13.10
N PHE A 19 7.40 -11.19 12.89
CA PHE A 19 7.54 -12.42 12.10
C PHE A 19 7.91 -12.17 10.63
N ILE A 20 7.44 -11.08 10.00
CA ILE A 20 7.84 -10.68 8.65
C ILE A 20 9.35 -10.43 8.59
N VAL A 21 9.88 -9.65 9.54
CA VAL A 21 11.32 -9.28 9.59
C VAL A 21 12.21 -10.49 9.88
N LEU A 22 11.75 -11.41 10.74
CA LEU A 22 12.51 -12.61 11.11
C LEU A 22 12.42 -13.73 10.06
N SER A 23 11.43 -13.69 9.18
CA SER A 23 11.20 -14.72 8.17
C SER A 23 12.32 -14.75 7.13
N ARG A 24 12.92 -15.93 6.93
CA ARG A 24 13.94 -16.20 5.90
C ARG A 24 13.34 -16.72 4.59
N HIS A 25 12.06 -17.07 4.59
CA HIS A 25 11.38 -17.65 3.43
C HIS A 25 10.50 -16.59 2.77
N LEU A 26 10.83 -16.22 1.54
CA LEU A 26 10.13 -15.16 0.81
C LEU A 26 8.63 -15.42 0.65
N VAL A 27 8.22 -16.67 0.43
CA VAL A 27 6.81 -17.07 0.36
C VAL A 27 6.10 -16.84 1.70
N VAL A 28 6.74 -17.21 2.82
CA VAL A 28 6.18 -17.00 4.15
C VAL A 28 6.07 -15.49 4.44
N SER A 29 7.08 -14.71 4.09
CA SER A 29 7.04 -13.25 4.23
C SER A 29 5.91 -12.63 3.39
N ALA A 30 5.70 -13.10 2.16
CA ALA A 30 4.61 -12.62 1.30
C ALA A 30 3.22 -12.90 1.90
N VAL A 31 3.01 -14.12 2.45
CA VAL A 31 1.75 -14.46 3.15
C VAL A 31 1.57 -13.60 4.40
N LEU A 32 2.62 -13.37 5.19
CA LEU A 32 2.56 -12.53 6.37
C LEU A 32 2.29 -11.06 6.03
N MET A 33 2.81 -10.54 4.91
CA MET A 33 2.48 -9.20 4.42
C MET A 33 1.01 -9.07 3.99
N CYS A 34 0.43 -10.11 3.39
CA CYS A 34 -1.01 -10.16 3.11
C CYS A 34 -1.85 -10.10 4.40
N ALA A 35 -1.46 -10.87 5.42
CA ALA A 35 -2.10 -10.84 6.73
C ALA A 35 -1.97 -9.47 7.39
N PHE A 36 -0.80 -8.83 7.30
CA PHE A 36 -0.56 -7.48 7.79
C PHE A 36 -1.51 -6.45 7.16
N SER A 37 -1.62 -6.41 5.82
CA SER A 37 -2.58 -5.52 5.13
C SER A 37 -4.04 -5.82 5.49
N SER A 38 -4.40 -7.10 5.66
CA SER A 38 -5.75 -7.49 6.07
C SER A 38 -6.10 -6.98 7.47
N LEU A 39 -5.13 -7.00 8.40
CA LEU A 39 -5.30 -6.45 9.75
C LEU A 39 -5.44 -4.93 9.72
N ILE A 40 -4.67 -4.23 8.88
CA ILE A 40 -4.80 -2.78 8.70
C ILE A 40 -6.19 -2.43 8.14
N ALA A 41 -6.69 -3.15 7.15
CA ALA A 41 -8.04 -2.94 6.61
C ALA A 41 -9.11 -3.07 7.71
N LEU A 42 -8.96 -4.04 8.62
CA LEU A 42 -9.86 -4.19 9.77
C LEU A 42 -9.75 -3.01 10.75
N ILE A 43 -8.55 -2.51 11.01
CA ILE A 43 -8.34 -1.32 11.84
C ILE A 43 -9.04 -0.11 11.22
N TYR A 44 -8.91 0.12 9.90
CA TYR A 44 -9.64 1.20 9.21
C TYR A 44 -11.16 1.09 9.32
N LEU A 45 -11.69 -0.14 9.26
CA LEU A 45 -13.13 -0.36 9.44
C LEU A 45 -13.57 0.04 10.85
N ILE A 46 -12.79 -0.31 11.89
CA ILE A 46 -13.07 0.10 13.28
C ILE A 46 -12.94 1.62 13.45
N MET A 47 -12.06 2.27 12.69
CA MET A 47 -11.93 3.73 12.65
C MET A 47 -13.05 4.44 11.85
N ASN A 48 -14.10 3.73 11.43
CA ASN A 48 -15.19 4.25 10.60
C ASN A 48 -14.71 4.81 9.24
N ALA A 49 -13.66 4.20 8.66
CA ALA A 49 -13.14 4.54 7.34
C ALA A 49 -13.35 3.38 6.35
N PRO A 50 -14.61 3.06 5.96
CA PRO A 50 -14.93 1.89 5.14
C PRO A 50 -14.32 1.97 3.73
N ASP A 51 -14.32 3.16 3.12
CA ASP A 51 -13.77 3.34 1.77
C ASP A 51 -12.27 3.07 1.76
N VAL A 52 -11.53 3.56 2.76
CA VAL A 52 -10.10 3.28 2.95
C VAL A 52 -9.87 1.80 3.23
N ALA A 53 -10.69 1.17 4.08
CA ALA A 53 -10.60 -0.25 4.39
C ALA A 53 -10.76 -1.14 3.15
N ILE A 54 -11.72 -0.85 2.27
CA ILE A 54 -11.93 -1.60 1.03
C ILE A 54 -10.73 -1.43 0.08
N THR A 55 -10.17 -0.22 -0.02
CA THR A 55 -8.97 0.01 -0.86
C THR A 55 -7.75 -0.74 -0.32
N GLU A 56 -7.52 -0.75 0.99
CA GLU A 56 -6.41 -1.49 1.60
C GLU A 56 -6.58 -3.01 1.43
N ALA A 57 -7.80 -3.53 1.62
CA ALA A 57 -8.08 -4.94 1.41
C ALA A 57 -7.86 -5.35 -0.06
N SER A 58 -8.29 -4.51 -1.00
CA SER A 58 -8.18 -4.80 -2.44
C SER A 58 -6.74 -4.68 -2.94
N VAL A 59 -6.04 -3.60 -2.60
CA VAL A 59 -4.71 -3.28 -3.14
C VAL A 59 -3.60 -3.90 -2.28
N GLY A 60 -3.65 -3.69 -0.97
CA GLY A 60 -2.64 -4.17 -0.02
C GLY A 60 -2.69 -5.69 0.13
N ALA A 61 -3.83 -6.24 0.55
CA ALA A 61 -3.95 -7.69 0.74
C ALA A 61 -4.15 -8.44 -0.59
N GLY A 62 -4.90 -7.88 -1.55
CA GLY A 62 -5.20 -8.51 -2.84
C GLY A 62 -4.07 -8.37 -3.87
N LEU A 63 -4.01 -7.23 -4.56
CA LEU A 63 -3.15 -7.01 -5.73
C LEU A 63 -1.66 -7.15 -5.41
N SER A 64 -1.18 -6.56 -4.32
CA SER A 64 0.23 -6.62 -3.91
C SER A 64 0.69 -8.06 -3.67
N THR A 65 -0.17 -8.89 -3.05
CA THR A 65 0.10 -10.31 -2.84
C THR A 65 0.23 -11.05 -4.17
N VAL A 66 -0.71 -10.84 -5.09
CA VAL A 66 -0.67 -11.46 -6.43
C VAL A 66 0.61 -11.07 -7.17
N PHE A 67 0.97 -9.79 -7.18
CA PHE A 67 2.20 -9.34 -7.84
C PHE A 67 3.47 -9.85 -7.15
N THR A 68 3.47 -9.94 -5.82
CA THR A 68 4.60 -10.52 -5.07
C THR A 68 4.78 -11.99 -5.42
N PHE A 69 3.71 -12.78 -5.47
CA PHE A 69 3.77 -14.18 -5.88
C PHE A 69 4.15 -14.35 -7.35
N ALA A 70 3.64 -13.49 -8.25
CA ALA A 70 4.05 -13.48 -9.64
C ALA A 70 5.56 -13.22 -9.77
N ALA A 71 6.09 -12.23 -9.06
CA ALA A 71 7.53 -11.95 -9.03
C ALA A 71 8.33 -13.13 -8.44
N LEU A 72 7.87 -13.72 -7.33
CA LEU A 72 8.52 -14.88 -6.72
C LEU A 72 8.52 -16.10 -7.65
N SER A 73 7.49 -16.28 -8.47
CA SER A 73 7.42 -17.38 -9.46
C SER A 73 8.50 -17.29 -10.55
N LEU A 74 9.04 -16.08 -10.78
CA LEU A 74 10.10 -15.83 -11.76
C LEU A 74 11.51 -16.03 -11.19
N ILE A 75 11.67 -16.04 -9.86
CA ILE A 75 12.98 -16.15 -9.20
C ILE A 75 13.38 -17.64 -9.09
N LYS A 76 14.45 -18.05 -9.77
CA LYS A 76 15.06 -19.39 -9.64
C LYS A 76 16.38 -19.32 -8.87
N ASN A 77 16.57 -20.24 -7.90
CA ASN A 77 17.78 -20.43 -7.08
C ASN A 77 18.32 -19.18 -6.39
N HIS A 78 17.81 -18.89 -5.20
CA HIS A 78 18.23 -17.76 -4.39
C HIS A 78 19.39 -18.16 -3.44
N LYS A 79 20.62 -17.72 -3.75
CA LYS A 79 21.68 -17.61 -2.74
C LYS A 79 21.69 -16.16 -2.24
N VAL A 80 21.08 -15.93 -1.07
CA VAL A 80 21.13 -14.63 -0.41
C VAL A 80 22.53 -14.45 0.15
N ASN A 81 23.25 -13.43 -0.31
CA ASN A 81 24.44 -12.99 0.41
C ASN A 81 23.97 -11.96 1.44
N LEU A 82 23.83 -12.38 2.70
CA LEU A 82 23.47 -11.47 3.80
C LEU A 82 24.68 -10.58 4.15
N SER A 83 24.87 -9.53 3.36
CA SER A 83 25.79 -8.45 3.73
C SER A 83 25.17 -7.65 4.87
N HIS A 84 25.83 -7.64 6.03
CA HIS A 84 25.44 -6.79 7.15
C HIS A 84 25.93 -5.37 6.86
N ASN A 85 25.06 -4.55 6.29
CA ASN A 85 25.36 -3.16 6.02
C ASN A 85 24.91 -2.26 7.19
N TYR A 86 25.84 -1.96 8.10
CA TYR A 86 25.58 -1.07 9.24
C TYR A 86 25.14 0.34 8.81
N ILE A 87 25.51 0.78 7.60
CA ILE A 87 25.05 2.06 7.04
C ILE A 87 23.56 2.00 6.75
N THR A 88 23.08 0.92 6.10
CA THR A 88 21.64 0.73 5.84
C THR A 88 20.85 0.67 7.14
N LEU A 89 21.36 -0.05 8.15
CA LEU A 89 20.72 -0.12 9.46
C LEU A 89 20.66 1.26 10.14
N PHE A 90 21.74 2.04 10.08
CA PHE A 90 21.77 3.41 10.61
C PHE A 90 20.71 4.29 9.96
N PHE A 91 20.62 4.31 8.63
CA PHE A 91 19.61 5.12 7.93
C PHE A 91 18.17 4.67 8.25
N MET A 92 17.94 3.36 8.39
CA MET A 92 16.63 2.82 8.74
C MET A 92 16.20 3.24 10.15
N LEU A 93 17.11 3.16 11.14
CA LEU A 93 16.87 3.62 12.50
C LEU A 93 16.70 5.14 12.57
N PHE A 94 17.55 5.89 11.86
CA PHE A 94 17.45 7.35 11.79
C PHE A 94 16.09 7.78 11.23
N LEU A 95 15.66 7.18 10.11
CA LEU A 95 14.36 7.47 9.50
C LEU A 95 13.20 7.11 10.45
N SER A 96 13.29 5.96 11.14
CA SER A 96 12.28 5.54 12.11
C SER A 96 12.14 6.52 13.28
N VAL A 97 13.25 7.02 13.84
CA VAL A 97 13.25 8.02 14.91
C VAL A 97 12.67 9.34 14.41
N CYS A 98 13.09 9.80 13.24
CA CYS A 98 12.56 11.03 12.62
C CYS A 98 11.05 10.94 12.42
N LEU A 99 10.54 9.86 11.82
CA LEU A 99 9.10 9.67 11.62
C LEU A 99 8.34 9.59 12.95
N SER A 100 8.89 8.90 13.95
CA SER A 100 8.29 8.82 15.28
C SER A 100 8.19 10.19 15.95
N HIS A 101 9.21 11.05 15.79
CA HIS A 101 9.19 12.41 16.30
C HIS A 101 8.09 13.28 15.66
N PHE A 102 7.82 13.09 14.37
CA PHE A 102 6.70 13.77 13.70
C PHE A 102 5.34 13.22 14.15
N MET A 103 5.22 11.92 14.40
CA MET A 103 3.95 11.32 14.87
C MET A 103 3.52 11.89 16.23
N ILE A 104 4.46 12.19 17.12
CA ILE A 104 4.17 12.78 18.45
C ILE A 104 3.66 14.23 18.32
N GLN A 105 3.95 14.92 17.22
CA GLN A 105 3.49 16.29 16.99
C GLN A 105 2.08 16.37 16.39
N LEU A 106 1.50 15.24 15.97
CA LEU A 106 0.13 15.22 15.46
C LEU A 106 -0.86 15.47 16.60
N PRO A 107 -2.03 16.09 16.31
CA PRO A 107 -3.10 16.23 17.28
C PRO A 107 -3.49 14.87 17.86
N ASP A 108 -3.88 14.87 19.14
CA ASP A 108 -4.37 13.67 19.79
C ASP A 108 -5.57 13.09 19.04
N PHE A 109 -5.66 11.76 19.03
CA PHE A 109 -6.73 11.07 18.35
C PHE A 109 -8.09 11.47 18.92
N GLY A 110 -8.96 12.04 18.09
CA GLY A 110 -10.30 12.49 18.48
C GLY A 110 -10.35 13.87 19.15
N ASP A 111 -9.26 14.65 19.13
CA ASP A 111 -9.28 16.03 19.60
C ASP A 111 -10.22 16.89 18.73
N HIS A 112 -11.27 17.44 19.35
CA HIS A 112 -12.26 18.26 18.67
C HIS A 112 -11.71 19.61 18.20
N ASN A 113 -10.58 20.04 18.77
CA ASN A 113 -9.91 21.28 18.41
C ASN A 113 -8.85 21.07 17.31
N ALA A 114 -8.69 19.85 16.80
CA ALA A 114 -7.75 19.60 15.73
C ALA A 114 -8.12 20.46 14.49
N PRO A 115 -7.14 21.03 13.76
CA PRO A 115 -7.41 21.98 12.67
C PRO A 115 -8.40 21.48 11.61
N ILE A 116 -8.45 20.16 11.39
CA ILE A 116 -9.37 19.53 10.44
C ILE A 116 -10.85 19.67 10.84
N HIS A 117 -11.16 19.69 12.13
CA HIS A 117 -12.52 19.76 12.67
C HIS A 117 -13.07 21.18 12.76
N LEU A 118 -12.20 22.20 12.66
CA LEU A 118 -12.60 23.60 12.81
C LEU A 118 -13.21 24.19 11.54
N HIS A 119 -12.78 23.73 10.36
CA HIS A 119 -13.21 24.35 9.10
C HIS A 119 -13.50 23.34 8.00
N VAL A 120 -12.53 22.47 7.68
CA VAL A 120 -12.59 21.64 6.47
C VAL A 120 -13.63 20.53 6.59
N ALA A 121 -13.62 19.76 7.69
CA ALA A 121 -14.57 18.68 7.89
C ALA A 121 -16.03 19.17 7.98
N PRO A 122 -16.37 20.20 8.79
CA PRO A 122 -17.73 20.74 8.81
C PRO A 122 -18.21 21.23 7.45
N TYR A 123 -17.34 21.94 6.70
CA TYR A 123 -17.68 22.43 5.38
C TYR A 123 -18.04 21.29 4.40
N TYR A 124 -17.28 20.20 4.37
CA TYR A 124 -17.61 19.05 3.53
C TYR A 124 -18.88 18.34 3.99
N VAL A 125 -19.11 18.19 5.30
CA VAL A 125 -20.35 17.57 5.81
C VAL A 125 -21.58 18.37 5.40
N GLU A 126 -21.55 19.70 5.51
CA GLU A 126 -22.70 20.56 5.22
C GLU A 126 -22.97 20.80 3.73
N ASN A 127 -21.94 20.69 2.88
CA ASN A 127 -22.03 21.04 1.46
C ASN A 127 -21.97 19.85 0.50
N THR A 128 -21.64 18.64 0.98
CA THR A 128 -21.60 17.42 0.13
C THR A 128 -22.89 17.21 -0.65
N GLU A 129 -24.05 17.19 0.02
CA GLU A 129 -25.32 16.90 -0.65
C GLU A 129 -25.70 18.02 -1.63
N LYS A 130 -25.44 19.27 -1.28
CA LYS A 130 -25.79 20.45 -2.09
C LYS A 130 -24.94 20.58 -3.36
N ILE A 131 -23.65 20.24 -3.28
CA ILE A 131 -22.69 20.45 -4.37
C ILE A 131 -22.54 19.18 -5.21
N ALA A 132 -22.35 18.03 -4.58
CA ALA A 132 -22.05 16.78 -5.26
C ALA A 132 -23.29 15.92 -5.55
N GLY A 133 -24.40 16.15 -4.85
CA GLY A 133 -25.66 15.41 -5.07
C GLY A 133 -25.59 13.94 -4.68
N ILE A 134 -24.57 13.53 -3.92
CA ILE A 134 -24.33 12.15 -3.49
C ILE A 134 -24.14 12.08 -1.96
N PRO A 135 -24.63 11.03 -1.29
CA PRO A 135 -24.58 10.93 0.18
C PRO A 135 -23.20 10.53 0.71
N ASN A 136 -22.34 9.88 -0.10
CA ASN A 136 -21.01 9.48 0.35
C ASN A 136 -20.04 10.67 0.33
N ILE A 137 -19.72 11.17 1.52
CA ILE A 137 -18.82 12.31 1.75
C ILE A 137 -17.40 12.03 1.22
N VAL A 138 -16.86 10.83 1.43
CA VAL A 138 -15.50 10.50 0.97
C VAL A 138 -15.43 10.52 -0.55
N THR A 139 -16.43 9.92 -1.21
CA THR A 139 -16.52 9.94 -2.68
C THR A 139 -16.69 11.38 -3.20
N ALA A 140 -17.52 12.20 -2.55
CA ALA A 140 -17.68 13.61 -2.91
C ALA A 140 -16.40 14.43 -2.72
N VAL A 141 -15.63 14.15 -1.67
CA VAL A 141 -14.34 14.80 -1.44
C VAL A 141 -13.35 14.41 -2.54
N LEU A 142 -13.19 13.13 -2.85
CA LEU A 142 -12.25 12.66 -3.86
C LEU A 142 -12.64 13.12 -5.27
N ALA A 143 -13.93 13.07 -5.64
CA ALA A 143 -14.37 13.36 -7.00
C ALA A 143 -14.65 14.85 -7.25
N SER A 144 -15.17 15.58 -6.26
CA SER A 144 -15.66 16.96 -6.45
C SER A 144 -14.80 17.99 -5.73
N PHE A 145 -14.64 17.91 -4.40
CA PHE A 145 -13.90 18.95 -3.66
C PHE A 145 -12.40 18.94 -3.90
N ARG A 146 -11.82 17.74 -4.04
CA ARG A 146 -10.38 17.49 -4.24
C ARG A 146 -10.13 16.64 -5.50
N GLY A 147 -11.00 16.80 -6.50
CA GLY A 147 -10.92 16.09 -7.78
C GLY A 147 -9.58 16.24 -8.51
N TYR A 148 -8.88 17.37 -8.34
CA TYR A 148 -7.56 17.57 -8.93
C TYR A 148 -6.50 16.64 -8.35
N ASP A 149 -6.55 16.33 -7.05
CA ASP A 149 -5.60 15.42 -6.40
C ASP A 149 -5.83 14.00 -6.93
N THR A 150 -7.08 13.54 -6.98
CA THR A 150 -7.45 12.22 -7.52
C THR A 150 -7.20 12.11 -9.03
N PHE A 151 -7.36 13.19 -9.79
CA PHE A 151 -6.95 13.21 -11.21
C PHE A 151 -5.44 13.00 -11.34
N GLY A 152 -4.63 13.65 -10.50
CA GLY A 152 -3.19 13.45 -10.43
C GLY A 152 -2.82 12.00 -10.09
N GLU A 153 -3.44 11.42 -9.07
CA GLU A 153 -3.27 10.01 -8.70
C GLU A 153 -3.61 9.06 -9.86
N THR A 154 -4.72 9.33 -10.57
CA THR A 154 -5.14 8.53 -11.72
C THR A 154 -4.12 8.58 -12.85
N VAL A 155 -3.56 9.76 -13.14
CA VAL A 155 -2.49 9.92 -14.15
C VAL A 155 -1.24 9.13 -13.76
N VAL A 156 -0.85 9.13 -12.49
CA VAL A 156 0.30 8.35 -11.98
C VAL A 156 0.06 6.85 -12.16
N VAL A 157 -1.08 6.33 -11.71
CA VAL A 157 -1.42 4.90 -11.83
C VAL A 157 -1.52 4.47 -13.30
N PHE A 158 -2.15 5.29 -14.13
CA PHE A 158 -2.24 5.05 -15.57
C PHE A 158 -0.85 5.00 -16.23
N THR A 159 0.03 5.91 -15.87
CA THR A 159 1.42 5.95 -16.37
C THR A 159 2.19 4.69 -15.94
N ALA A 160 2.06 4.27 -14.68
CA ALA A 160 2.69 3.04 -14.20
C ALA A 160 2.18 1.81 -14.97
N ALA A 161 0.87 1.71 -15.23
CA ALA A 161 0.28 0.62 -16.00
C ALA A 161 0.78 0.60 -17.47
N LEU A 162 0.91 1.78 -18.10
CA LEU A 162 1.50 1.89 -19.44
C LEU A 162 2.97 1.45 -19.44
N CYS A 163 3.77 1.90 -18.47
CA CYS A 163 5.17 1.51 -18.35
C CYS A 163 5.33 -0.01 -18.22
N ILE A 164 4.53 -0.65 -17.36
CA ILE A 164 4.54 -2.11 -17.19
C ILE A 164 4.17 -2.81 -18.51
N THR A 165 3.13 -2.33 -19.20
CA THR A 165 2.68 -2.92 -20.48
C THR A 165 3.76 -2.82 -21.56
N LEU A 166 4.46 -1.69 -21.65
CA LEU A 166 5.55 -1.48 -22.61
C LEU A 166 6.74 -2.40 -22.32
N ILE A 167 7.14 -2.53 -21.05
CA ILE A 167 8.23 -3.43 -20.62
C ILE A 167 7.91 -4.89 -20.98
N LEU A 168 6.71 -5.36 -20.66
CA LEU A 168 6.31 -6.74 -20.93
C LEU A 168 6.22 -7.06 -22.43
N LYS A 169 5.78 -6.11 -23.26
CA LYS A 169 5.72 -6.27 -24.72
C LYS A 169 7.11 -6.39 -25.36
N GLU A 170 8.09 -5.64 -24.85
CA GLU A 170 9.47 -5.72 -25.34
C GLU A 170 10.10 -7.09 -25.06
N GLU A 171 9.87 -7.66 -23.87
CA GLU A 171 10.35 -9.01 -23.55
C GLU A 171 9.78 -10.07 -24.48
N GLU A 172 8.47 -10.04 -24.76
CA GLU A 172 7.84 -10.98 -25.70
C GLU A 172 8.45 -10.88 -27.11
N SER A 173 8.70 -9.66 -27.56
CA SER A 173 9.33 -9.38 -28.86
C SER A 173 10.78 -9.87 -28.93
N ALA A 174 11.55 -9.70 -27.85
CA ALA A 174 12.93 -10.17 -27.75
C ALA A 174 13.03 -11.70 -27.73
N VAL A 175 12.11 -12.39 -27.04
CA VAL A 175 12.03 -13.86 -27.00
C VAL A 175 11.64 -14.44 -28.38
N ALA A 176 10.69 -13.82 -29.07
CA ALA A 176 10.29 -14.19 -30.43
C ALA A 176 11.43 -14.02 -31.45
N GLY A 177 12.28 -12.99 -31.29
CA GLY A 177 13.46 -12.77 -32.13
C GLY A 177 14.53 -13.86 -31.98
N ARG A 178 14.87 -14.24 -30.75
CA ARG A 178 15.90 -15.26 -30.47
C ARG A 178 15.53 -16.66 -30.97
N SER A 179 14.25 -17.03 -30.87
CA SER A 179 13.76 -18.33 -31.35
C SER A 179 13.81 -18.47 -32.88
N ARG A 180 13.62 -17.38 -33.64
CA ARG A 180 13.79 -17.37 -35.10
C ARG A 180 15.24 -17.47 -35.56
N VAL A 181 16.18 -16.83 -34.86
CA VAL A 181 17.61 -16.89 -35.20
C VAL A 181 18.19 -18.28 -34.94
N SER A 182 17.80 -18.94 -33.84
CA SER A 182 18.23 -20.31 -33.53
C SER A 182 17.78 -21.33 -34.60
N ARG A 183 16.55 -21.21 -35.12
CA ARG A 183 16.05 -22.09 -36.20
C ARG A 183 16.82 -21.97 -37.50
N LYS A 184 17.28 -20.77 -37.87
CA LYS A 184 18.06 -20.53 -39.10
C LYS A 184 19.51 -21.03 -39.05
N SER A 185 20.03 -21.39 -37.87
CA SER A 185 21.40 -21.86 -37.70
C SER A 185 21.56 -23.39 -37.74
N HIS A 186 20.46 -24.11 -37.96
CA HIS A 186 20.42 -25.57 -38.06
C HIS A 186 19.96 -26.06 -39.45
N ASP A 187 19.74 -25.14 -40.38
CA ASP A 187 19.53 -25.38 -41.82
C ASP A 187 20.78 -24.93 -42.59
#